data_AF-A0A3A8TBD6-F1
#
_entry.id   AF-A0A3A8TBD6-F1
#
_cell.length_a   1.000
_cell.length_b   1.000
_cell.length_c   1.000
_cell.angle_alpha   90.00
_cell.angle_beta   90.00
_cell.angle_gamma   90.00
#
_symmetry.space_group_name_H-M   'P 1'
#
loop_
_entity.id
_entity.type
_entity.pdbx_description
1 polymer ?
#
loop_
_entity_poly.entity_id
_entity_poly.type
_entity_poly.pdbx_seq_one_letter_code
_entity_poly.pdbx_strand_id
1 'polypeptide(L)'
;MKAPLPRALLRDVLRGRAPLVGARFNEVLPRGYLSPVEARWLLGLPYGDLAAEEARYLQGRTPATDFGVMLRTSVARALAPPESAQPEVRPFIVSARVDNLTLEQAVEQLFTQGQGGRAKLVSIVHPHALNLAARDTALARALAEADMVLPDGIGIRVGAALLGVAMRHNLNGTDLLPLLCKHAPARGWPVVLVGAAPGVAEACAENLRRAHPGLELPIVSHGFLTAAGSRALAESISRLGPCLVLVGMGSPRQELWAREYLSGAAQAVILTVGGLFDFYSGRIQRAPIAWRELGLEWMYRLLQEPRRMAVRYLLGNPLFLLRILWQKLR
;
A
#
# COMPACT_ATOMS: atom_id res chain seq x y z
N MET A 1 -13.74 -5.71 3.39
CA MET A 1 -14.68 -4.59 3.57
C MET A 1 -16.10 -4.97 3.16
N LYS A 2 -17.12 -4.48 3.89
CA LYS A 2 -18.53 -4.60 3.46
C LYS A 2 -18.75 -3.81 2.16
N ALA A 3 -19.56 -4.36 1.25
CA ALA A 3 -19.97 -3.64 0.05
C ALA A 3 -20.73 -2.35 0.42
N PRO A 4 -20.60 -1.26 -0.36
CA PRO A 4 -21.34 -0.04 -0.09
C PRO A 4 -22.84 -0.29 -0.26
N LEU A 5 -23.61 0.28 0.65
CA LEU A 5 -25.06 0.34 0.59
C LEU A 5 -25.53 1.06 -0.68
N PRO A 6 -26.77 0.79 -1.14
CA PRO A 6 -27.36 1.46 -2.28
C PRO A 6 -27.32 2.98 -2.12
N ARG A 7 -27.02 3.67 -3.23
CA ARG A 7 -27.04 5.14 -3.27
C ARG A 7 -28.49 5.65 -3.32
N ALA A 8 -28.72 6.85 -2.80
CA ALA A 8 -29.99 7.54 -3.02
C ALA A 8 -30.22 7.80 -4.52
N LEU A 9 -31.46 7.88 -4.95
CA LEU A 9 -31.77 8.18 -6.35
C LEU A 9 -31.58 9.68 -6.61
N LEU A 10 -31.04 10.03 -7.79
CA LEU A 10 -30.82 11.43 -8.16
C LEU A 10 -32.13 12.26 -8.12
N ARG A 11 -33.25 11.64 -8.52
CA ARG A 11 -34.58 12.28 -8.44
C ARG A 11 -34.99 12.65 -7.01
N ASP A 12 -34.57 11.89 -6.02
CA ASP A 12 -34.90 12.14 -4.61
C ASP A 12 -34.01 13.26 -4.06
N VAL A 13 -32.76 13.36 -4.54
CA VAL A 13 -31.88 14.49 -4.25
C VAL A 13 -32.44 15.79 -4.82
N LEU A 14 -32.84 15.79 -6.10
CA LEU A 14 -33.41 16.96 -6.76
C LEU A 14 -34.73 17.43 -6.11
N ARG A 15 -35.48 16.52 -5.48
CA ARG A 15 -36.71 16.81 -4.74
C ARG A 15 -36.49 17.15 -3.26
N GLY A 16 -35.23 17.24 -2.81
CA GLY A 16 -34.89 17.51 -1.40
C GLY A 16 -35.23 16.37 -0.43
N ARG A 17 -35.55 15.18 -0.92
CA ARG A 17 -35.90 13.99 -0.13
C ARG A 17 -34.69 13.18 0.31
N ALA A 18 -33.53 13.42 -0.31
CA ALA A 18 -32.26 12.80 0.05
C ALA A 18 -31.12 13.82 -0.11
N PRO A 19 -30.03 13.70 0.65
CA PRO A 19 -28.86 14.55 0.46
C PRO A 19 -28.04 14.16 -0.78
N LEU A 20 -27.33 15.13 -1.37
CA LEU A 20 -26.34 14.87 -2.41
C LEU A 20 -25.20 13.99 -1.87
N VAL A 21 -24.59 14.40 -0.76
CA VAL A 21 -23.56 13.63 -0.05
C VAL A 21 -24.12 13.05 1.24
N GLY A 22 -24.00 11.73 1.41
CA GLY A 22 -24.58 10.97 2.51
C GLY A 22 -23.85 9.65 2.73
N ALA A 23 -24.38 8.81 3.61
CA ALA A 23 -23.74 7.56 3.99
C ALA A 23 -23.99 6.44 2.99
N ARG A 24 -22.99 5.60 2.78
CA ARG A 24 -23.03 4.34 2.03
C ARG A 24 -22.30 3.20 2.75
N PHE A 25 -21.61 3.44 3.86
CA PHE A 25 -20.94 2.42 4.67
C PHE A 25 -21.47 2.35 6.10
N ASN A 26 -22.07 3.44 6.59
CA ASN A 26 -22.81 3.44 7.85
C ASN A 26 -24.28 3.08 7.59
N GLU A 27 -24.85 2.07 8.26
CA GLU A 27 -26.23 1.57 8.06
C GLU A 27 -27.32 2.48 8.66
N VAL A 28 -26.97 3.33 9.62
CA VAL A 28 -27.94 4.16 10.38
C VAL A 28 -28.12 5.55 9.76
N LEU A 29 -27.09 6.09 9.10
CA LEU A 29 -27.09 7.47 8.61
C LEU A 29 -27.86 7.65 7.28
N PRO A 30 -28.34 8.88 6.97
CA PRO A 30 -29.07 9.16 5.74
C PRO A 30 -28.28 8.80 4.47
N ARG A 31 -28.95 8.15 3.51
CA ARG A 31 -28.35 7.78 2.22
C ARG A 31 -28.09 8.99 1.36
N GLY A 32 -26.90 9.06 0.77
CA GLY A 32 -26.55 10.06 -0.25
C GLY A 32 -26.51 9.48 -1.65
N TYR A 33 -26.58 10.35 -2.66
CA TYR A 33 -26.23 9.96 -4.03
C TYR A 33 -24.73 9.69 -4.17
N LEU A 34 -23.91 10.47 -3.47
CA LEU A 34 -22.47 10.29 -3.29
C LEU A 34 -22.16 9.98 -1.82
N SER A 35 -21.06 9.26 -1.59
CA SER A 35 -20.47 9.12 -0.25
C SER A 35 -19.18 9.93 -0.11
N PRO A 36 -18.90 10.53 1.07
CA PRO A 36 -17.66 11.26 1.31
C PRO A 36 -16.42 10.36 1.25
N VAL A 37 -16.59 9.04 1.29
CA VAL A 37 -15.51 8.05 1.15
C VAL A 37 -15.61 7.25 -0.16
N GLU A 38 -16.48 7.66 -1.09
CA GLU A 38 -16.69 6.95 -2.37
C GLU A 38 -15.42 6.96 -3.24
N ALA A 39 -14.69 8.08 -3.27
CA ALA A 39 -13.41 8.16 -3.97
C ALA A 39 -12.40 7.14 -3.41
N ARG A 40 -12.32 6.98 -2.10
CA ARG A 40 -11.46 5.97 -1.47
C ARG A 40 -11.86 4.56 -1.90
N TRP A 41 -13.15 4.24 -1.86
CA TRP A 41 -13.66 2.94 -2.27
C TRP A 41 -13.30 2.62 -3.73
N LEU A 42 -13.56 3.56 -4.65
CA LEU A 42 -13.29 3.39 -6.08
C LEU A 42 -11.80 3.20 -6.39
N LEU A 43 -10.93 3.91 -5.65
CA LEU A 43 -9.48 3.77 -5.78
C LEU A 43 -8.90 2.61 -4.96
N GLY A 44 -9.76 1.82 -4.29
CA GLY A 44 -9.38 0.72 -3.41
C GLY A 44 -8.40 1.16 -2.33
N LEU A 45 -8.72 2.26 -1.65
CA LEU A 45 -7.98 2.84 -0.53
C LEU A 45 -8.73 2.56 0.80
N PRO A 46 -8.66 1.33 1.33
CA PRO A 46 -9.44 0.86 2.48
C PRO A 46 -8.98 1.39 3.84
N TYR A 47 -8.20 2.48 3.90
CA TYR A 47 -7.64 2.93 5.17
C TYR A 47 -8.70 3.54 6.10
N GLY A 48 -8.52 3.32 7.40
CA GLY A 48 -9.39 3.83 8.45
C GLY A 48 -10.75 3.12 8.52
N ASP A 49 -11.67 3.71 9.29
CA ASP A 49 -13.05 3.25 9.40
C ASP A 49 -13.95 4.12 8.51
N LEU A 50 -14.37 3.56 7.38
CA LEU A 50 -15.21 4.26 6.39
C LEU A 50 -16.55 4.72 6.97
N ALA A 51 -17.18 3.93 7.85
CA ALA A 51 -18.48 4.29 8.43
C ALA A 51 -18.35 5.40 9.47
N ALA A 52 -17.27 5.38 10.27
CA ALA A 52 -16.97 6.45 11.22
C ALA A 52 -16.54 7.76 10.52
N GLU A 53 -15.84 7.65 9.39
CA GLU A 53 -15.47 8.78 8.53
C GLU A 53 -16.70 9.43 7.89
N GLU A 54 -17.67 8.65 7.42
CA GLU A 54 -18.95 9.17 6.96
C GLU A 54 -19.70 9.92 8.07
N ALA A 55 -19.75 9.35 9.28
CA ALA A 55 -20.40 9.99 10.42
C ALA A 55 -19.75 11.34 10.76
N ARG A 56 -18.42 11.39 10.83
CA ARG A 56 -17.67 12.63 11.09
C ARG A 56 -17.89 13.67 10.01
N TYR A 57 -17.87 13.28 8.74
CA TYR A 57 -18.12 14.20 7.63
C TYR A 57 -19.51 14.82 7.72
N LEU A 58 -20.54 14.01 8.01
CA LEU A 58 -21.92 14.47 8.02
C LEU A 58 -22.25 15.40 9.18
N GLN A 59 -21.49 15.38 10.29
CA GLN A 59 -21.65 16.31 11.41
C GLN A 59 -21.28 17.75 11.06
N GLY A 60 -20.34 17.97 10.14
CA GLY A 60 -19.79 19.29 9.82
C GLY A 60 -19.90 19.67 8.34
N ARG A 61 -20.76 19.00 7.58
CA ARG A 61 -20.85 19.20 6.13
C ARG A 61 -21.35 20.60 5.75
N THR A 62 -20.84 21.10 4.63
CA THR A 62 -21.28 22.35 4.00
C THR A 62 -21.36 22.14 2.47
N PRO A 63 -22.04 23.03 1.72
CA PRO A 63 -22.06 22.95 0.26
C PRO A 63 -20.65 22.93 -0.37
N ALA A 64 -19.70 23.65 0.22
CA ALA A 64 -18.31 23.66 -0.24
C ALA A 64 -17.61 22.31 -0.03
N THR A 65 -17.82 21.65 1.12
CA THR A 65 -17.25 20.31 1.35
C THR A 65 -17.91 19.27 0.46
N ASP A 66 -19.22 19.40 0.18
CA ASP A 66 -19.97 18.50 -0.70
C ASP A 66 -19.44 18.60 -2.15
N PHE A 67 -19.16 19.83 -2.61
CA PHE A 67 -18.50 20.06 -3.90
C PHE A 67 -17.13 19.36 -3.96
N GLY A 68 -16.34 19.45 -2.88
CA GLY A 68 -15.07 18.73 -2.78
C GLY A 68 -15.21 17.20 -2.85
N VAL A 69 -16.28 16.62 -2.29
CA VAL A 69 -16.59 15.18 -2.44
C VAL A 69 -16.97 14.86 -3.88
N MET A 70 -17.79 15.69 -4.51
CA MET A 70 -18.18 15.52 -5.91
C MET A 70 -16.96 15.52 -6.83
N LEU A 71 -16.07 16.51 -6.70
CA LEU A 71 -14.85 16.61 -7.51
C LEU A 71 -13.99 15.35 -7.37
N ARG A 72 -13.67 14.96 -6.14
CA ARG A 72 -12.84 13.77 -5.86
C ARG A 72 -13.47 12.49 -6.39
N THR A 73 -14.78 12.34 -6.23
CA THR A 73 -15.51 11.16 -6.72
C THR A 73 -15.53 11.11 -8.25
N SER A 74 -15.71 12.25 -8.93
CA SER A 74 -15.65 12.31 -10.40
C SER A 74 -14.27 11.92 -10.93
N VAL A 75 -13.20 12.44 -10.33
CA VAL A 75 -11.82 12.05 -10.67
C VAL A 75 -11.60 10.56 -10.40
N ALA A 76 -12.01 10.06 -9.24
CA ALA A 76 -11.86 8.65 -8.89
C ALA A 76 -12.63 7.72 -9.85
N ARG A 77 -13.80 8.10 -10.32
CA ARG A 77 -14.56 7.34 -11.34
C ARG A 77 -13.85 7.32 -12.68
N ALA A 78 -13.23 8.43 -13.10
CA ALA A 78 -12.45 8.48 -14.34
C ALA A 78 -11.18 7.60 -14.28
N LEU A 79 -10.63 7.39 -13.07
CA LEU A 79 -9.47 6.53 -12.82
C LEU A 79 -9.83 5.08 -12.45
N ALA A 80 -11.12 4.81 -12.21
CA ALA A 80 -11.58 3.47 -11.89
C ALA A 80 -11.42 2.55 -13.10
N PRO A 81 -11.20 1.24 -12.89
CA PRO A 81 -11.16 0.30 -13.99
C PRO A 81 -12.50 0.33 -14.77
N PRO A 82 -12.49 0.13 -16.10
CA PRO A 82 -13.72 0.07 -16.88
C PRO A 82 -14.61 -1.08 -16.40
N GLU A 83 -15.92 -0.97 -16.61
CA GLU A 83 -16.87 -2.02 -16.18
C GLU A 83 -16.59 -3.39 -16.80
N SER A 84 -15.93 -3.43 -17.96
CA SER A 84 -15.50 -4.67 -18.62
C SER A 84 -14.27 -5.32 -17.97
N ALA A 85 -13.57 -4.63 -17.07
CA ALA A 85 -12.36 -5.15 -16.45
C ALA A 85 -12.68 -6.28 -15.47
N GLN A 86 -11.93 -7.36 -15.55
CA GLN A 86 -12.15 -8.54 -14.71
C GLN A 86 -11.06 -8.63 -13.62
N PRO A 87 -11.40 -9.13 -12.43
CA PRO A 87 -10.39 -9.39 -11.41
C PRO A 87 -9.57 -10.63 -11.80
N GLU A 88 -8.27 -10.45 -12.02
CA GLU A 88 -7.31 -11.55 -12.13
C GLU A 88 -6.58 -11.73 -10.80
N VAL A 89 -6.26 -12.96 -10.39
CA VAL A 89 -5.63 -13.26 -9.09
C VAL A 89 -4.19 -12.74 -9.01
N ARG A 90 -3.38 -13.01 -10.04
CA ARG A 90 -1.97 -12.58 -10.13
C ARG A 90 -1.63 -12.05 -11.53
N PRO A 91 -2.24 -10.92 -11.95
CA PRO A 91 -1.94 -10.29 -13.24
C PRO A 91 -0.46 -10.03 -13.42
N PHE A 92 0.05 -10.36 -14.60
CA PHE A 92 1.39 -9.94 -15.00
C PHE A 92 1.37 -8.46 -15.39
N ILE A 93 2.15 -7.63 -14.71
CA ILE A 93 2.21 -6.19 -14.94
C ILE A 93 3.67 -5.83 -15.23
N VAL A 94 3.98 -5.53 -16.49
CA VAL A 94 5.29 -5.15 -17.05
C VAL A 94 6.38 -6.20 -16.88
N SER A 95 6.71 -6.60 -15.66
CA SER A 95 7.87 -7.42 -15.31
C SER A 95 7.65 -8.38 -14.14
N ALA A 96 6.50 -8.32 -13.45
CA ALA A 96 6.20 -9.22 -12.34
C ALA A 96 4.71 -9.58 -12.29
N ARG A 97 4.40 -10.74 -11.71
CA ARG A 97 3.02 -11.09 -11.30
C ARG A 97 2.70 -10.40 -9.99
N VAL A 98 1.59 -9.68 -9.93
CA VAL A 98 1.18 -8.85 -8.79
C VAL A 98 -0.07 -9.42 -8.16
N ASP A 99 -0.06 -9.65 -6.86
CA ASP A 99 -1.17 -10.23 -6.10
C ASP A 99 -2.33 -9.24 -5.95
N ASN A 100 -3.50 -9.64 -6.46
CA ASN A 100 -4.70 -8.81 -6.48
C ASN A 100 -5.63 -9.16 -5.32
N LEU A 101 -5.22 -8.75 -4.12
CA LEU A 101 -5.89 -9.11 -2.86
C LEU A 101 -6.65 -7.91 -2.27
N THR A 102 -7.60 -8.21 -1.38
CA THR A 102 -8.07 -7.20 -0.42
C THR A 102 -7.05 -7.02 0.70
N LEU A 103 -7.26 -6.00 1.53
CA LEU A 103 -6.36 -5.67 2.63
C LEU A 103 -6.42 -6.76 3.72
N GLU A 104 -7.63 -7.25 3.99
CA GLU A 104 -7.87 -8.33 4.94
C GLU A 104 -7.20 -9.62 4.47
N GLN A 105 -7.40 -9.99 3.19
CA GLN A 105 -6.73 -11.14 2.58
C GLN A 105 -5.20 -11.02 2.64
N ALA A 106 -4.66 -9.83 2.36
CA ALA A 106 -3.22 -9.58 2.42
C ALA A 106 -2.67 -9.73 3.85
N VAL A 107 -3.37 -9.21 4.86
CA VAL A 107 -2.97 -9.34 6.28
C VAL A 107 -3.03 -10.79 6.73
N GLU A 108 -4.12 -11.51 6.43
CA GLU A 108 -4.24 -12.93 6.76
C GLU A 108 -3.13 -13.75 6.14
N GLN A 109 -2.86 -13.55 4.85
CA GLN A 109 -1.78 -14.24 4.15
C GLN A 109 -0.41 -13.82 4.69
N LEU A 110 -0.18 -12.56 5.04
CA LEU A 110 1.10 -12.12 5.60
C LEU A 110 1.45 -12.84 6.90
N PHE A 111 0.46 -13.21 7.73
CA PHE A 111 0.69 -13.94 8.97
C PHE A 111 0.67 -15.48 8.81
N THR A 112 1.00 -15.98 7.63
CA THR A 112 1.31 -17.40 7.41
C THR A 112 2.80 -17.59 7.23
N GLN A 113 3.33 -18.74 7.64
CA GLN A 113 4.73 -19.09 7.38
C GLN A 113 4.96 -19.36 5.87
N GLY A 114 6.23 -19.23 5.46
CA GLY A 114 6.68 -19.61 4.12
C GLY A 114 6.67 -21.13 3.93
N GLN A 115 6.78 -21.58 2.68
CA GLN A 115 6.89 -23.01 2.37
C GLN A 115 8.36 -23.46 2.38
N GLY A 116 8.59 -24.76 2.64
CA GLY A 116 9.90 -25.38 2.43
C GLY A 116 11.00 -24.96 3.41
N GLY A 117 10.65 -24.47 4.61
CA GLY A 117 11.63 -24.12 5.65
C GLY A 117 12.47 -22.88 5.32
N ARG A 118 12.01 -22.02 4.40
CA ARG A 118 12.60 -20.69 4.13
C ARG A 118 11.68 -19.57 4.62
N ALA A 119 12.26 -18.39 4.80
CA ALA A 119 11.49 -17.19 5.09
C ALA A 119 10.45 -16.92 3.99
N LYS A 120 9.30 -16.38 4.38
CA LYS A 120 8.31 -15.87 3.43
C LYS A 120 8.75 -14.51 2.92
N LEU A 121 8.98 -14.38 1.63
CA LEU A 121 9.43 -13.13 1.00
C LEU A 121 8.23 -12.42 0.37
N VAL A 122 7.98 -11.19 0.80
CA VAL A 122 6.89 -10.35 0.29
C VAL A 122 7.45 -9.02 -0.16
N SER A 123 7.12 -8.61 -1.39
CA SER A 123 7.58 -7.35 -1.97
C SER A 123 6.44 -6.42 -2.32
N ILE A 124 6.48 -5.18 -1.82
CA ILE A 124 5.56 -4.14 -2.24
C ILE A 124 6.13 -3.44 -3.48
N VAL A 125 5.41 -3.50 -4.60
CA VAL A 125 5.87 -2.97 -5.89
C VAL A 125 5.02 -1.81 -6.37
N HIS A 126 5.72 -0.82 -6.92
CA HIS A 126 5.16 0.38 -7.55
C HIS A 126 5.73 0.51 -8.97
N PRO A 127 5.22 1.42 -9.84
CA PRO A 127 5.67 1.54 -11.24
C PRO A 127 7.18 1.59 -11.43
N HIS A 128 7.89 2.29 -10.53
CA HIS A 128 9.35 2.35 -10.58
C HIS A 128 10.05 1.00 -10.32
N ALA A 129 9.56 0.17 -9.40
CA ALA A 129 10.15 -1.14 -9.11
C ALA A 129 9.96 -2.09 -10.30
N LEU A 130 8.78 -2.07 -10.92
CA LEU A 130 8.51 -2.84 -12.14
C LEU A 130 9.37 -2.37 -13.32
N ASN A 131 9.59 -1.05 -13.44
CA ASN A 131 10.47 -0.51 -14.45
C ASN A 131 11.94 -0.93 -14.26
N LEU A 132 12.40 -1.04 -13.03
CA LEU A 132 13.74 -1.55 -12.67
C LEU A 132 13.83 -3.04 -12.98
N ALA A 133 12.87 -3.85 -12.53
CA ALA A 133 12.83 -5.29 -12.78
C ALA A 133 12.78 -5.63 -14.27
N ALA A 134 12.18 -4.78 -15.12
CA ALA A 134 12.21 -4.94 -16.57
C ALA A 134 13.62 -4.80 -17.21
N ARG A 135 14.63 -4.39 -16.44
CA ARG A 135 16.02 -4.16 -16.90
C ARG A 135 17.06 -4.90 -16.03
N ASP A 136 16.71 -5.19 -14.79
CA ASP A 136 17.55 -5.87 -13.81
C ASP A 136 17.05 -7.31 -13.62
N THR A 137 17.81 -8.27 -14.14
CA THR A 137 17.48 -9.70 -14.08
C THR A 137 17.51 -10.25 -12.65
N ALA A 138 18.34 -9.69 -11.76
CA ALA A 138 18.42 -10.12 -10.38
C ALA A 138 17.17 -9.71 -9.60
N LEU A 139 16.69 -8.48 -9.81
CA LEU A 139 15.42 -8.01 -9.23
C LEU A 139 14.23 -8.74 -9.84
N ALA A 140 14.19 -8.94 -11.17
CA ALA A 140 13.11 -9.70 -11.82
C ALA A 140 12.98 -11.10 -11.23
N ARG A 141 14.12 -11.78 -11.02
CA ARG A 141 14.17 -13.09 -10.37
C ARG A 141 13.70 -13.03 -8.92
N ALA A 142 14.13 -12.03 -8.16
CA ALA A 142 13.70 -11.86 -6.77
C ALA A 142 12.17 -11.68 -6.65
N LEU A 143 11.55 -10.91 -7.56
CA LEU A 143 10.10 -10.73 -7.59
C LEU A 143 9.36 -11.99 -8.08
N ALA A 144 9.93 -12.73 -9.03
CA ALA A 144 9.35 -13.98 -9.51
C ALA A 144 9.37 -15.09 -8.44
N GLU A 145 10.40 -15.13 -7.60
CA GLU A 145 10.58 -16.08 -6.51
C GLU A 145 9.87 -15.64 -5.21
N ALA A 146 9.39 -14.40 -5.12
CA ALA A 146 8.67 -13.91 -3.96
C ALA A 146 7.33 -14.66 -3.77
N ASP A 147 6.99 -14.94 -2.51
CA ASP A 147 5.72 -15.59 -2.17
C ASP A 147 4.54 -14.68 -2.46
N MET A 148 4.72 -13.37 -2.29
CA MET A 148 3.70 -12.36 -2.54
C MET A 148 4.34 -11.08 -3.10
N VAL A 149 3.65 -10.46 -4.06
CA VAL A 149 4.04 -9.20 -4.69
C VAL A 149 2.84 -8.26 -4.62
N LEU A 150 2.88 -7.30 -3.70
CA LEU A 150 1.73 -6.45 -3.37
C LEU A 150 1.76 -5.12 -4.17
N PRO A 151 0.64 -4.66 -4.74
CA PRO A 151 0.58 -3.41 -5.49
C PRO A 151 0.63 -2.19 -4.57
N ASP A 152 1.46 -1.20 -4.93
CA ASP A 152 1.50 0.13 -4.32
C ASP A 152 1.31 1.25 -5.35
N GLY A 153 0.30 2.06 -5.08
CA GLY A 153 0.06 3.34 -5.71
C GLY A 153 -0.89 3.27 -6.91
N ILE A 154 -1.42 4.45 -7.27
CA ILE A 154 -2.41 4.59 -8.35
C ILE A 154 -1.88 4.12 -9.70
N GLY A 155 -0.57 4.22 -9.93
CA GLY A 155 0.04 3.83 -11.20
C GLY A 155 -0.14 2.34 -11.52
N ILE A 156 -0.05 1.46 -10.52
CA ILE A 156 -0.31 0.02 -10.73
C ILE A 156 -1.77 -0.21 -11.11
N ARG A 157 -2.70 0.44 -10.41
CA ARG A 157 -4.15 0.34 -10.70
C ARG A 157 -4.47 0.83 -12.11
N VAL A 158 -3.96 2.00 -12.50
CA VAL A 158 -4.17 2.55 -13.86
C VAL A 158 -3.55 1.64 -14.91
N GLY A 159 -2.32 1.15 -14.69
CA GLY A 159 -1.66 0.21 -15.60
C GLY A 159 -2.44 -1.09 -15.77
N ALA A 160 -2.90 -1.68 -14.68
CA ALA A 160 -3.75 -2.88 -14.69
C ALA A 160 -5.09 -2.63 -15.40
N ALA A 161 -5.74 -1.49 -15.16
CA ALA A 161 -6.98 -1.13 -15.84
C ALA A 161 -6.80 -1.00 -17.36
N LEU A 162 -5.68 -0.47 -17.82
CA LEU A 162 -5.34 -0.42 -19.26
C LEU A 162 -5.19 -1.82 -19.86
N LEU A 163 -4.73 -2.79 -19.07
CA LEU A 163 -4.66 -4.22 -19.43
C LEU A 163 -6.02 -4.95 -19.27
N GLY A 164 -7.08 -4.25 -18.89
CA GLY A 164 -8.41 -4.86 -18.66
C GLY A 164 -8.55 -5.58 -17.31
N VAL A 165 -7.63 -5.32 -16.37
CA VAL A 165 -7.64 -5.96 -15.05
C VAL A 165 -8.15 -5.00 -13.98
N ALA A 166 -9.16 -5.43 -13.23
CA ALA A 166 -9.70 -4.70 -12.09
C ALA A 166 -8.91 -5.05 -10.81
N MET A 167 -8.03 -4.15 -10.39
CA MET A 167 -7.33 -4.28 -9.11
C MET A 167 -8.29 -4.04 -7.93
N ARG A 168 -8.19 -4.88 -6.89
CA ARG A 168 -8.99 -4.81 -5.67
C ARG A 168 -8.53 -3.65 -4.80
N HIS A 169 -7.53 -3.83 -3.95
CA HIS A 169 -7.04 -2.78 -3.06
C HIS A 169 -5.62 -2.33 -3.42
N ASN A 170 -5.30 -1.10 -3.05
CA ASN A 170 -3.93 -0.60 -2.99
C ASN A 170 -3.31 -1.12 -1.69
N LEU A 171 -2.35 -2.03 -1.80
CA LEU A 171 -1.72 -2.73 -0.67
C LEU A 171 -0.38 -2.06 -0.33
N ASN A 172 -0.40 -0.73 -0.25
CA ASN A 172 0.77 0.06 0.08
C ASN A 172 1.19 -0.14 1.54
N GLY A 173 2.49 0.00 1.82
CA GLY A 173 3.04 -0.22 3.15
C GLY A 173 2.46 0.72 4.21
N THR A 174 2.10 1.95 3.83
CA THR A 174 1.60 2.94 4.79
C THR A 174 0.20 2.65 5.33
N ASP A 175 -0.65 1.98 4.53
CA ASP A 175 -1.98 1.53 4.93
C ASP A 175 -1.96 0.13 5.54
N LEU A 176 -1.02 -0.73 5.16
CA LEU A 176 -0.84 -2.05 5.75
C LEU A 176 -0.27 -2.00 7.17
N LEU A 177 0.71 -1.13 7.44
CA LEU A 177 1.47 -1.15 8.69
C LEU A 177 0.59 -1.10 9.96
N PRO A 178 -0.41 -0.20 10.09
CA PRO A 178 -1.25 -0.16 11.29
C PRO A 178 -2.00 -1.46 11.55
N LEU A 179 -2.41 -2.16 10.49
CA LEU A 179 -3.06 -3.46 10.62
C LEU A 179 -2.08 -4.54 11.02
N LEU A 180 -0.89 -4.56 10.42
CA LEU A 180 0.17 -5.50 10.81
C LEU A 180 0.53 -5.31 12.30
N CYS A 181 0.72 -4.07 12.75
CA CYS A 181 0.99 -3.76 14.15
C CYS A 181 -0.18 -4.12 15.09
N LYS A 182 -1.42 -4.01 14.62
CA LYS A 182 -2.60 -4.46 15.40
C LYS A 182 -2.69 -5.99 15.51
N HIS A 183 -2.33 -6.71 14.46
CA HIS A 183 -2.48 -8.16 14.39
C HIS A 183 -1.28 -8.95 14.94
N ALA A 184 -0.09 -8.35 14.96
CA ALA A 184 1.15 -9.00 15.40
C ALA A 184 1.13 -9.43 16.88
N PRO A 185 0.70 -8.60 17.85
CA PRO A 185 0.67 -8.99 19.27
C PRO A 185 -0.24 -10.18 19.55
N ALA A 186 -1.43 -10.22 18.93
CA ALA A 186 -2.38 -11.31 19.08
C ALA A 186 -1.85 -12.66 18.55
N ARG A 187 -0.78 -12.65 17.75
CA ARG A 187 -0.11 -13.84 17.21
C ARG A 187 1.19 -14.16 17.95
N GLY A 188 1.63 -13.32 18.88
CA GLY A 188 2.94 -13.43 19.52
C GLY A 188 4.09 -13.22 18.55
N TRP A 189 3.89 -12.44 17.48
CA TRP A 189 4.92 -12.17 16.48
C TRP A 189 5.56 -10.81 16.76
N PRO A 190 6.84 -10.74 17.17
CA PRO A 190 7.55 -9.47 17.22
C PRO A 190 7.71 -8.87 15.83
N VAL A 191 7.79 -7.55 15.77
CA VAL A 191 8.08 -6.80 14.55
C VAL A 191 9.55 -6.37 14.57
N VAL A 192 10.25 -6.56 13.46
CA VAL A 192 11.64 -6.14 13.28
C VAL A 192 11.69 -5.04 12.23
N LEU A 193 12.46 -3.99 12.48
CA LEU A 193 12.65 -2.89 11.53
C LEU A 193 14.11 -2.87 11.03
N VAL A 194 14.31 -2.99 9.72
CA VAL A 194 15.64 -2.90 9.10
C VAL A 194 15.61 -1.96 7.90
N GLY A 195 16.29 -0.82 7.95
CA GLY A 195 16.32 0.09 6.81
C GLY A 195 16.42 1.56 7.17
N ALA A 196 16.22 2.41 6.17
CA ALA A 196 16.33 3.86 6.26
C ALA A 196 17.72 4.36 6.72
N ALA A 197 17.84 5.68 6.90
CA ALA A 197 19.03 6.31 7.45
C ALA A 197 19.14 6.08 8.96
N PRO A 198 20.35 6.15 9.53
CA PRO A 198 20.54 6.12 10.99
C PRO A 198 19.60 7.10 11.71
N GLY A 199 18.92 6.63 12.76
CA GLY A 199 17.94 7.39 13.54
C GLY A 199 16.50 7.32 13.03
N VAL A 200 16.28 6.97 11.75
CA VAL A 200 14.93 6.95 11.16
C VAL A 200 14.15 5.70 11.59
N ALA A 201 14.79 4.53 11.63
CA ALA A 201 14.14 3.29 12.07
C ALA A 201 13.81 3.33 13.57
N GLU A 202 14.68 3.96 14.36
CA GLU A 202 14.54 4.17 15.80
C GLU A 202 13.36 5.10 16.10
N ALA A 203 13.29 6.26 15.46
CA ALA A 203 12.15 7.18 15.58
C ALA A 203 10.83 6.53 15.12
N CYS A 204 10.88 5.71 14.05
CA CYS A 204 9.74 4.91 13.60
C CYS A 204 9.28 3.94 14.70
N ALA A 205 10.21 3.19 15.31
CA ALA A 205 9.91 2.26 16.39
C ALA A 205 9.26 2.97 17.59
N GLU A 206 9.76 4.12 18.01
CA GLU A 206 9.18 4.91 19.11
C GLU A 206 7.74 5.34 18.82
N ASN A 207 7.48 5.84 17.62
CA ASN A 207 6.13 6.24 17.21
C ASN A 207 5.19 5.02 17.15
N LEU A 208 5.67 3.87 16.68
CA LEU A 208 4.87 2.64 16.64
C LEU A 208 4.56 2.10 18.04
N ARG A 209 5.51 2.12 18.98
CA ARG A 209 5.27 1.72 20.38
C ARG A 209 4.21 2.62 21.04
N ARG A 210 4.25 3.93 20.75
CA ARG A 210 3.24 4.88 21.25
C ARG A 210 1.86 4.63 20.64
N ALA A 211 1.79 4.34 19.35
CA ALA A 211 0.52 4.12 18.64
C ALA A 211 -0.10 2.74 18.91
N HIS A 212 0.73 1.73 19.23
CA HIS A 212 0.31 0.34 19.42
C HIS A 212 0.90 -0.23 20.73
N PRO A 213 0.29 0.05 21.90
CA PRO A 213 0.68 -0.57 23.15
C PRO A 213 0.66 -2.10 23.05
N GLY A 214 1.74 -2.76 23.48
CA GLY A 214 1.91 -4.22 23.36
C GLY A 214 2.61 -4.69 22.08
N LEU A 215 3.02 -3.78 21.19
CA LEU A 215 3.85 -4.13 20.05
C LEU A 215 5.31 -4.37 20.47
N GLU A 216 5.80 -5.59 20.26
CA GLU A 216 7.19 -5.94 20.50
C GLU A 216 8.06 -5.59 19.29
N LEU A 217 9.13 -4.83 19.54
CA LEU A 217 10.10 -4.40 18.53
C LEU A 217 11.52 -4.72 19.04
N PRO A 218 11.93 -6.00 19.06
CA PRO A 218 13.19 -6.43 19.68
C PRO A 218 14.43 -6.07 18.86
N ILE A 219 14.28 -5.86 17.55
CA ILE A 219 15.38 -5.52 16.65
C ILE A 219 14.97 -4.32 15.79
N VAL A 220 15.77 -3.25 15.88
CA VAL A 220 15.65 -2.04 15.08
C VAL A 220 17.04 -1.69 14.56
N SER A 221 17.19 -1.55 13.24
CA SER A 221 18.49 -1.29 12.61
C SER A 221 18.35 -0.41 11.37
N HIS A 222 19.36 0.43 11.12
CA HIS A 222 19.43 1.23 9.91
C HIS A 222 19.79 0.39 8.67
N GLY A 223 19.58 0.93 7.47
CA GLY A 223 19.84 0.22 6.21
C GLY A 223 21.31 0.12 5.77
N PHE A 224 22.21 0.92 6.36
CA PHE A 224 23.61 1.07 5.92
C PHE A 224 24.54 0.03 6.57
N LEU A 225 24.30 -1.26 6.28
CA LEU A 225 25.04 -2.38 6.86
C LEU A 225 26.21 -2.84 5.98
N THR A 226 27.29 -3.29 6.62
CA THR A 226 28.34 -4.09 5.96
C THR A 226 27.86 -5.52 5.74
N ALA A 227 28.56 -6.31 4.94
CA ALA A 227 28.23 -7.74 4.76
C ALA A 227 28.30 -8.51 6.09
N ALA A 228 29.32 -8.26 6.91
CA ALA A 228 29.44 -8.86 8.24
C ALA A 228 28.29 -8.45 9.17
N GLY A 229 27.94 -7.16 9.17
CA GLY A 229 26.79 -6.65 9.93
C GLY A 229 25.46 -7.24 9.47
N SER A 230 25.29 -7.43 8.15
CA SER A 230 24.09 -8.05 7.57
C SER A 230 23.94 -9.51 7.99
N ARG A 231 25.04 -10.29 8.03
CA ARG A 231 25.03 -11.67 8.54
C ARG A 231 24.70 -11.75 10.02
N ALA A 232 25.35 -10.94 10.85
CA ALA A 232 25.09 -10.91 12.29
C ALA A 232 23.62 -10.51 12.60
N LEU A 233 23.08 -9.55 11.84
CA LEU A 233 21.68 -9.16 11.95
C LEU A 233 20.73 -10.30 11.54
N ALA A 234 21.01 -10.96 10.41
CA ALA A 234 20.22 -12.10 9.94
C ALA A 234 20.22 -13.27 10.94
N GLU A 235 21.35 -13.57 11.57
CA GLU A 235 21.45 -14.56 12.64
C GLU A 235 20.64 -14.16 13.87
N SER A 236 20.61 -12.88 14.21
CA SER A 236 19.81 -12.36 15.33
C SER A 236 18.32 -12.48 15.04
N ILE A 237 17.89 -12.14 13.81
CA ILE A 237 16.51 -12.30 13.35
C ILE A 237 16.09 -13.77 13.34
N SER A 238 16.95 -14.66 12.82
CA SER A 238 16.65 -16.09 12.74
C SER A 238 16.45 -16.74 14.12
N ARG A 239 17.11 -16.21 15.16
CA ARG A 239 16.95 -16.66 16.55
C ARG A 239 15.61 -16.26 17.20
N LEU A 240 14.88 -15.30 16.64
CA LEU A 240 13.57 -14.89 17.17
C LEU A 240 12.47 -15.93 16.93
N GLY A 241 12.63 -16.82 15.95
CA GLY A 241 11.55 -17.70 15.49
C GLY A 241 10.53 -16.91 14.64
N PRO A 242 9.21 -17.11 14.85
CA PRO A 242 8.18 -16.41 14.07
C PRO A 242 8.23 -14.91 14.31
N CYS A 243 8.47 -14.12 13.26
CA CYS A 243 8.50 -12.66 13.35
C CYS A 243 8.13 -12.00 12.02
N LEU A 244 7.71 -10.73 12.09
CA LEU A 244 7.47 -9.89 10.91
C LEU A 244 8.63 -8.91 10.75
N VAL A 245 9.40 -9.06 9.68
CA VAL A 245 10.56 -8.20 9.38
C VAL A 245 10.19 -7.21 8.28
N LEU A 246 10.25 -5.91 8.60
CA LEU A 246 10.02 -4.82 7.66
C LEU A 246 11.37 -4.32 7.13
N VAL A 247 11.57 -4.39 5.81
CA VAL A 247 12.83 -3.99 5.16
C VAL A 247 12.62 -2.72 4.32
N GLY A 248 13.18 -1.61 4.78
CA GLY A 248 13.02 -0.27 4.18
C GLY A 248 14.30 0.31 3.58
N MET A 249 14.91 -0.37 2.60
CA MET A 249 16.18 0.08 1.98
C MET A 249 16.01 0.65 0.55
N GLY A 250 14.79 0.60 0.01
CA GLY A 250 14.50 0.98 -1.37
C GLY A 250 14.82 -0.12 -2.37
N SER A 251 14.10 -0.14 -3.49
CA SER A 251 14.28 -1.13 -4.56
C SER A 251 15.40 -0.69 -5.52
N PRO A 252 16.28 -1.60 -5.99
CA PRO A 252 16.25 -3.06 -5.84
C PRO A 252 16.90 -3.60 -4.54
N ARG A 253 17.60 -2.73 -3.79
CA ARG A 253 18.47 -3.15 -2.68
C ARG A 253 17.75 -3.99 -1.63
N GLN A 254 16.54 -3.60 -1.25
CA GLN A 254 15.77 -4.29 -0.22
C GLN A 254 15.36 -5.71 -0.64
N GLU A 255 14.96 -5.93 -1.89
CA GLU A 255 14.57 -7.26 -2.38
C GLU A 255 15.79 -8.18 -2.45
N LEU A 256 16.89 -7.67 -3.00
CA LEU A 256 18.13 -8.42 -3.13
C LEU A 256 18.74 -8.75 -1.76
N TRP A 257 18.79 -7.78 -0.85
CA TRP A 257 19.31 -7.96 0.50
C TRP A 257 18.45 -8.95 1.31
N ALA A 258 17.12 -8.83 1.24
CA ALA A 258 16.21 -9.76 1.91
C ALA A 258 16.41 -11.20 1.41
N ARG A 259 16.53 -11.39 0.09
CA ARG A 259 16.79 -12.72 -0.48
C ARG A 259 18.14 -13.28 -0.06
N GLU A 260 19.19 -12.44 -0.08
CA GLU A 260 20.56 -12.86 0.23
C GLU A 260 20.73 -13.22 1.71
N TYR A 261 20.25 -12.38 2.62
CA TYR A 261 20.55 -12.50 4.05
C TYR A 261 19.43 -13.13 4.86
N LEU A 262 18.16 -12.98 4.46
CA LEU A 262 17.01 -13.38 5.29
C LEU A 262 16.27 -14.60 4.77
N SER A 263 16.60 -15.14 3.60
CA SER A 263 15.94 -16.34 3.06
C SER A 263 16.04 -17.56 4.00
N GLY A 264 17.12 -17.67 4.78
CA GLY A 264 17.31 -18.72 5.78
C GLY A 264 16.52 -18.56 7.08
N ALA A 265 15.86 -17.41 7.31
CA ALA A 265 15.07 -17.18 8.51
C ALA A 265 13.68 -17.87 8.39
N ALA A 266 13.66 -19.20 8.46
CA ALA A 266 12.54 -20.09 8.10
C ALA A 266 11.15 -19.67 8.61
N GLN A 267 11.08 -19.09 9.81
CA GLN A 267 9.81 -18.74 10.46
C GLN A 267 9.43 -17.26 10.29
N ALA A 268 10.30 -16.46 9.66
CA ALA A 268 10.10 -15.04 9.47
C ALA A 268 9.29 -14.74 8.19
N VAL A 269 8.51 -13.66 8.25
CA VAL A 269 7.89 -13.03 7.09
C VAL A 269 8.61 -11.73 6.83
N ILE A 270 9.24 -11.62 5.66
CA ILE A 270 10.05 -10.48 5.25
C ILE A 270 9.23 -9.64 4.27
N LEU A 271 8.85 -8.44 4.69
CA LEU A 271 8.08 -7.50 3.88
C LEU A 271 8.97 -6.32 3.47
N THR A 272 9.23 -6.17 2.18
CA THR A 272 9.94 -4.98 1.68
C THR A 272 8.98 -3.81 1.55
N VAL A 273 9.34 -2.68 2.17
CA VAL A 273 8.41 -1.55 2.40
C VAL A 273 8.90 -0.21 1.85
N GLY A 274 10.07 -0.16 1.22
CA GLY A 274 10.61 1.07 0.63
C GLY A 274 10.75 2.20 1.65
N GLY A 275 10.18 3.36 1.34
CA GLY A 275 10.27 4.58 2.17
C GLY A 275 9.30 4.64 3.36
N LEU A 276 8.70 3.52 3.78
CA LEU A 276 7.70 3.47 4.84
C LEU A 276 8.18 4.14 6.14
N PHE A 277 9.43 3.90 6.54
CA PHE A 277 9.97 4.42 7.79
C PHE A 277 10.12 5.94 7.79
N ASP A 278 10.33 6.58 6.63
CA ASP A 278 10.35 8.04 6.54
C ASP A 278 9.00 8.66 6.94
N PHE A 279 7.88 7.97 6.64
CA PHE A 279 6.56 8.44 7.02
C PHE A 279 6.27 8.21 8.50
N TYR A 280 6.55 7.00 9.01
CA TYR A 280 6.21 6.65 10.40
C TYR A 280 7.21 7.17 11.43
N SER A 281 8.42 7.58 11.03
CA SER A 281 9.33 8.38 11.87
C SER A 281 8.88 9.83 12.05
N GLY A 282 7.95 10.32 11.21
CA GLY A 282 7.57 11.73 11.15
C GLY A 282 8.52 12.61 10.33
N ARG A 283 9.58 12.03 9.73
CA ARG A 283 10.54 12.76 8.88
C ARG A 283 9.86 13.34 7.63
N ILE A 284 8.94 12.58 7.04
CA ILE A 284 8.19 13.00 5.86
C ILE A 284 6.70 12.89 6.13
N GLN A 285 5.96 13.96 5.87
CA GLN A 285 4.52 13.94 6.01
C GLN A 285 3.88 13.15 4.86
N ARG A 286 2.90 12.30 5.16
CA ARG A 286 2.11 11.63 4.13
C ARG A 286 1.16 12.62 3.46
N ALA A 287 0.80 12.35 2.21
CA ALA A 287 -0.16 13.18 1.48
C ALA A 287 -1.50 13.32 2.23
N PRO A 288 -2.08 14.53 2.30
CA PRO A 288 -3.42 14.73 2.86
C PRO A 288 -4.46 13.82 2.21
N ILE A 289 -5.53 13.49 2.93
CA ILE A 289 -6.61 12.60 2.46
C ILE A 289 -7.11 12.99 1.07
N ALA A 290 -7.36 14.28 0.83
CA ALA A 290 -7.85 14.78 -0.44
C ALA A 290 -6.90 14.46 -1.61
N TRP A 291 -5.58 14.55 -1.41
CA TRP A 291 -4.59 14.22 -2.43
C TRP A 291 -4.57 12.71 -2.73
N ARG A 292 -4.69 11.89 -1.69
CA ARG A 292 -4.76 10.42 -1.83
C ARG A 292 -6.02 10.01 -2.61
N GLU A 293 -7.16 10.61 -2.29
CA GLU A 293 -8.43 10.37 -2.97
C GLU A 293 -8.49 10.91 -4.40
N LEU A 294 -7.60 11.82 -4.78
CA LEU A 294 -7.40 12.25 -6.17
C LEU A 294 -6.37 11.39 -6.91
N GLY A 295 -5.74 10.40 -6.25
CA GLY A 295 -4.63 9.64 -6.82
C GLY A 295 -3.34 10.45 -6.99
N LEU A 296 -3.19 11.58 -6.29
CA LEU A 296 -2.08 12.53 -6.44
C LEU A 296 -0.98 12.37 -5.38
N GLU A 297 -0.98 11.27 -4.61
CA GLU A 297 0.02 11.01 -3.57
C GLU A 297 1.46 11.03 -4.12
N TRP A 298 1.66 10.54 -5.36
CA TRP A 298 2.96 10.58 -6.03
C TRP A 298 3.41 12.03 -6.34
N MET A 299 2.48 12.91 -6.70
CA MET A 299 2.76 14.32 -6.97
C MET A 299 3.09 15.07 -5.69
N TYR A 300 2.36 14.79 -4.60
CA TYR A 300 2.70 15.32 -3.29
C TYR A 300 4.12 14.90 -2.86
N ARG A 301 4.48 13.62 -3.07
CA ARG A 301 5.84 13.15 -2.78
C ARG A 301 6.90 13.81 -3.67
N LEU A 302 6.58 14.08 -4.93
CA LEU A 302 7.46 14.85 -5.83
C LEU A 302 7.69 16.27 -5.31
N LEU A 303 6.66 16.95 -4.84
CA LEU A 303 6.78 18.31 -4.30
C LEU A 303 7.62 18.36 -3.02
N GLN A 304 7.56 17.32 -2.18
CA GLN A 304 8.38 17.24 -0.97
C GLN A 304 9.86 16.99 -1.24
N GLU A 305 10.19 16.18 -2.25
CA GLU A 305 11.58 15.81 -2.58
C GLU A 305 11.84 15.90 -4.10
N PRO A 306 11.77 17.09 -4.72
CA PRO A 306 11.73 17.24 -6.17
C PRO A 306 12.95 16.66 -6.87
N ARG A 307 14.16 16.95 -6.35
CA ARG A 307 15.41 16.45 -6.94
C ARG A 307 15.51 14.92 -6.90
N ARG A 308 15.12 14.31 -5.77
CA ARG A 308 15.20 12.87 -5.55
C ARG A 308 14.14 12.11 -6.34
N MET A 309 12.94 12.69 -6.51
CA MET A 309 11.78 12.01 -7.07
C MET A 309 11.49 12.35 -8.54
N ALA A 310 12.12 13.40 -9.11
CA ALA A 310 11.87 13.85 -10.48
C ALA A 310 12.08 12.73 -11.51
N VAL A 311 13.24 12.07 -11.51
CA VAL A 311 13.52 10.99 -12.47
C VAL A 311 12.50 9.86 -12.33
N ARG A 312 12.21 9.47 -11.09
CA ARG A 312 11.28 8.38 -10.77
C ARG A 312 9.87 8.64 -11.32
N TYR A 313 9.35 9.86 -11.21
CA TYR A 313 7.98 10.16 -11.61
C TYR A 313 7.87 10.77 -13.00
N LEU A 314 8.68 11.77 -13.34
CA LEU A 314 8.58 12.48 -14.63
C LEU A 314 9.07 11.64 -15.81
N LEU A 315 10.07 10.77 -15.61
CA LEU A 315 10.55 9.85 -16.65
C LEU A 315 10.02 8.43 -16.43
N GLY A 316 9.98 7.98 -15.18
CA GLY A 316 9.55 6.62 -14.84
C GLY A 316 8.06 6.36 -15.09
N ASN A 317 7.15 7.29 -14.78
CA ASN A 317 5.71 7.04 -14.99
C ASN A 317 5.37 6.96 -16.50
N PRO A 318 5.83 7.85 -17.39
CA PRO A 318 5.60 7.70 -18.83
C PRO A 318 6.17 6.41 -19.39
N LEU A 319 7.39 6.04 -18.99
CA LEU A 319 8.01 4.77 -19.39
C LEU A 319 7.20 3.55 -18.93
N PHE A 320 6.66 3.58 -17.71
CA PHE A 320 5.80 2.52 -17.20
C PHE A 320 4.54 2.38 -18.05
N LEU A 321 3.85 3.49 -18.35
CA LEU A 321 2.65 3.49 -19.19
C LEU A 321 2.96 3.00 -20.61
N LEU A 322 4.09 3.41 -21.20
CA LEU A 322 4.52 2.90 -22.51
C LEU A 322 4.71 1.38 -22.50
N ARG A 323 5.31 0.82 -21.44
CA ARG A 323 5.47 -0.64 -21.28
C ARG A 323 4.14 -1.35 -21.12
N ILE A 324 3.18 -0.75 -20.40
CA ILE A 324 1.81 -1.28 -20.30
C ILE A 324 1.14 -1.31 -21.66
N LEU A 325 1.23 -0.23 -22.44
CA LEU A 325 0.66 -0.18 -23.79
C LEU A 325 1.31 -1.23 -24.70
N TRP A 326 2.63 -1.40 -24.62
CA TRP A 326 3.33 -2.41 -25.39
C TRP A 326 2.95 -3.84 -24.99
N GLN A 327 2.78 -4.09 -23.68
CA GLN A 327 2.29 -5.37 -23.17
C GLN A 327 0.88 -5.66 -23.67
N LYS A 328 -0.01 -4.65 -23.73
CA LYS A 328 -1.38 -4.80 -24.22
C LYS A 328 -1.46 -5.19 -25.70
N LEU A 329 -0.48 -4.75 -26.50
CA LEU A 329 -0.43 -4.99 -27.95
C LEU A 329 0.17 -6.34 -28.33
N ARG A 330 0.77 -7.05 -27.37
CA ARG A 330 1.33 -8.40 -27.54
C ARG A 330 0.31 -9.45 -27.13
#